data_AF-A0A838VDY0-F1
#
_entry.id   AF-A0A838VDY0-F1
#
_cell.length_a   1.000
_cell.length_b   1.000
_cell.length_c   1.000
_cell.angle_alpha   90.00
_cell.angle_beta   90.00
_cell.angle_gamma   90.00
#
_symmetry.space_group_name_H-M   'P 1'
#
loop_
_entity.id
_entity.type
_entity.pdbx_description
1 polymer ?
#
loop_
_entity_poly.entity_id
_entity_poly.type
_entity_poly.pdbx_seq_one_letter_code
_entity_poly.pdbx_strand_id
1 'polypeptide(L)'
;MPLLLDTNVILNALTGRGPTALKTLLANLPQSFVSAPVVAELSWSRGRLDPAHPNTAKVVGLLEQVLRQVDPTKILNPNAAQWHTAGERAGAVVRAIAGKIQAFKQPAERHEMLHDALTSLVASDAGVCVVTQDRDFDLFAQLDPNLHVLFYG
;
A
#
# COMPACT_ATOMS: atom_id res chain seq x y z
N MET A 1 -19.11 0.10 -1.73
CA MET A 1 -17.86 -0.34 -2.36
C MET A 1 -16.90 -0.77 -1.26
N PRO A 2 -16.31 -1.98 -1.32
CA PRO A 2 -15.30 -2.41 -0.34
C PRO A 2 -14.03 -1.57 -0.43
N LEU A 3 -13.29 -1.48 0.67
CA LEU A 3 -12.06 -0.69 0.77
C LEU A 3 -10.84 -1.61 0.79
N LEU A 4 -9.78 -1.21 0.09
CA LEU A 4 -8.43 -1.75 0.21
C LEU A 4 -7.58 -0.73 0.95
N LEU A 5 -6.98 -1.12 2.08
CA LEU A 5 -6.14 -0.24 2.87
C LEU A 5 -4.68 -0.37 2.42
N ASP A 6 -4.10 0.76 2.01
CA ASP A 6 -2.68 0.84 1.69
C ASP A 6 -1.80 0.82 2.96
N THR A 7 -0.51 0.51 2.81
CA THR A 7 0.45 0.40 3.93
C THR A 7 0.50 1.67 4.76
N ASN A 8 0.50 2.84 4.10
CA ASN A 8 0.54 4.12 4.80
C ASN A 8 -0.71 4.35 5.68
N VAL A 9 -1.90 3.88 5.29
CA VAL A 9 -3.13 3.98 6.09
C VAL A 9 -2.94 3.28 7.42
N ILE A 10 -2.44 2.05 7.34
CA ILE A 10 -2.26 1.16 8.49
C ILE A 10 -1.19 1.74 9.43
N LEU A 11 -0.04 2.16 8.88
CA LEU A 11 1.05 2.73 9.67
C LEU A 11 0.66 4.07 10.31
N ASN A 12 -0.06 4.93 9.59
CA ASN A 12 -0.54 6.20 10.13
C ASN A 12 -1.57 5.98 11.24
N ALA A 13 -2.54 5.07 11.03
CA ALA A 13 -3.52 4.71 12.06
C ALA A 13 -2.85 4.20 13.34
N LEU A 14 -1.86 3.30 13.21
CA LEU A 14 -1.09 2.75 14.34
C LEU A 14 -0.30 3.82 15.11
N THR A 15 0.23 4.81 14.40
CA THR A 15 1.05 5.88 14.97
C THR A 15 0.24 7.11 15.37
N GLY A 16 -1.09 7.07 15.21
CA GLY A 16 -1.98 8.18 15.53
C GLY A 16 -1.84 9.38 14.61
N ARG A 17 -1.33 9.19 13.39
CA ARG A 17 -1.21 10.21 12.35
C ARG A 17 -2.43 10.18 11.43
N GLY A 18 -2.79 11.33 10.87
CA GLY A 18 -3.92 11.49 9.97
C GLY A 18 -5.29 11.56 10.66
N PRO A 19 -6.39 11.52 9.88
CA PRO A 19 -7.75 11.68 10.39
C PRO A 19 -8.17 10.59 11.39
N THR A 20 -9.11 10.92 12.28
CA THR A 20 -9.69 9.96 13.25
C THR A 20 -10.36 8.75 12.58
N ALA A 21 -10.84 8.93 11.34
CA ALA A 21 -11.38 7.86 10.51
C ALA A 21 -10.40 6.69 10.31
N LEU A 22 -9.08 6.94 10.27
CA LEU A 22 -8.06 5.90 10.08
C LEU A 22 -8.06 4.88 11.22
N LYS A 23 -8.30 5.33 12.47
CA LYS A 23 -8.46 4.41 13.62
C LYS A 23 -9.67 3.50 13.46
N THR A 24 -10.75 4.01 12.87
CA THR A 24 -11.96 3.23 12.59
C THR A 24 -11.71 2.21 11.47
N LEU A 25 -10.96 2.59 10.43
CA LEU A 25 -10.55 1.67 9.38
C LEU A 25 -9.67 0.55 9.93
N LEU A 26 -8.68 0.89 10.75
CA LEU A 26 -7.79 -0.08 11.39
C LEU A 26 -8.56 -1.03 12.33
N ALA A 27 -9.51 -0.51 13.12
CA ALA A 27 -10.36 -1.35 13.97
C ALA A 27 -11.25 -2.32 13.16
N ASN A 28 -11.58 -1.97 11.92
CA ASN A 28 -12.34 -2.78 10.97
C ASN A 28 -11.46 -3.48 9.92
N LEU A 29 -10.15 -3.64 10.19
CA LEU A 29 -9.22 -4.28 9.26
C LEU A 29 -9.68 -5.68 8.79
N PRO A 30 -10.27 -6.56 9.63
CA PRO A 30 -10.78 -7.86 9.16
C PRO A 30 -11.88 -7.77 8.09
N GLN A 31 -12.53 -6.61 7.92
CA GLN A 31 -13.55 -6.40 6.91
C GLN A 31 -12.99 -5.71 5.64
N SER A 32 -11.79 -5.16 5.72
CA SER A 32 -11.12 -4.45 4.62
C SER A 32 -10.22 -5.39 3.82
N PHE A 33 -10.00 -5.07 2.56
CA PHE A 33 -8.99 -5.73 1.73
C PHE A 33 -7.61 -5.13 1.99
N VAL A 34 -6.59 -5.93 1.71
CA VAL A 34 -5.20 -5.49 1.57
C VAL A 34 -4.60 -6.19 0.36
N SER A 35 -3.60 -5.60 -0.28
CA SER A 35 -2.85 -6.29 -1.34
C SER A 35 -1.71 -7.14 -0.73
N ALA A 36 -1.27 -8.17 -1.43
CA ALA A 36 -0.08 -8.92 -1.01
C ALA A 36 1.18 -8.03 -0.85
N PRO A 37 1.43 -7.01 -1.71
CA PRO A 37 2.44 -5.99 -1.46
C PRO A 37 2.32 -5.29 -0.09
N VAL A 38 1.12 -4.86 0.30
CA VAL A 38 0.89 -4.23 1.64
C VAL A 38 1.29 -5.18 2.77
N VAL A 39 0.92 -6.46 2.68
CA VAL A 39 1.32 -7.47 3.68
C VAL A 39 2.84 -7.65 3.72
N ALA A 40 3.50 -7.65 2.56
CA ALA A 40 4.96 -7.75 2.46
C ALA A 40 5.66 -6.53 3.06
N GLU A 41 5.16 -5.32 2.82
CA GLU A 41 5.71 -4.07 3.36
C GLU A 41 5.55 -3.95 4.86
N LEU A 42 4.40 -4.35 5.42
CA LEU A 42 4.21 -4.43 6.87
C LEU A 42 5.16 -5.46 7.50
N SER A 43 5.34 -6.61 6.85
CA SER A 43 6.26 -7.66 7.29
C SER A 43 7.72 -7.21 7.24
N TRP A 44 8.12 -6.51 6.18
CA TRP A 44 9.43 -5.90 6.05
C TRP A 44 9.65 -4.81 7.10
N SER A 45 8.65 -3.94 7.31
CA SER A 45 8.69 -2.90 8.34
C SER A 45 8.89 -3.49 9.73
N ARG A 46 8.22 -4.61 10.04
CA ARG A 46 8.44 -5.35 11.29
C ARG A 46 9.87 -5.90 11.37
N GLY A 47 10.38 -6.49 10.28
CA GLY A 47 11.68 -7.16 10.26
C GLY A 47 12.90 -6.23 10.25
N ARG A 48 12.75 -4.98 9.79
CA ARG A 48 13.87 -4.01 9.64
C ARG A 48 14.18 -3.20 10.90
N LEU A 49 13.29 -3.17 11.90
CA LEU A 49 13.45 -2.29 13.06
C LEU A 49 14.76 -2.58 13.82
N ASP A 50 15.42 -1.52 14.30
CA ASP A 50 16.64 -1.61 15.09
C ASP A 50 16.36 -2.29 16.44
N PRO A 51 16.89 -3.49 16.73
CA PRO A 51 16.62 -4.19 17.98
C PRO A 51 17.14 -3.45 19.22
N ALA A 52 18.10 -2.53 19.07
CA ALA A 52 18.63 -1.75 20.19
C ALA A 52 17.76 -0.53 20.56
N HIS A 53 16.83 -0.13 19.68
CA HIS A 53 15.99 1.04 19.94
C HIS A 53 14.90 0.70 20.99
N PRO A 54 14.72 1.51 22.07
CA PRO A 54 13.83 1.17 23.19
C PRO A 54 12.37 0.89 22.81
N ASN A 55 11.88 1.48 21.71
CA ASN A 55 10.51 1.29 21.24
C ASN A 55 10.31 0.08 20.31
N THR A 56 11.37 -0.61 19.89
CA THR A 56 11.27 -1.65 18.84
C THR A 56 10.34 -2.79 19.23
N ALA A 57 10.46 -3.33 20.44
CA ALA A 57 9.58 -4.40 20.91
C ALA A 57 8.10 -4.02 20.85
N LYS A 58 7.78 -2.77 21.21
CA LYS A 58 6.41 -2.24 21.14
C LYS A 58 5.91 -2.16 19.69
N VAL A 59 6.72 -1.61 18.77
CA VAL A 59 6.31 -1.46 17.36
C VAL A 59 6.18 -2.82 16.67
N VAL A 60 7.10 -3.75 16.93
CA VAL A 60 6.99 -5.14 16.46
C VAL A 60 5.67 -5.77 16.91
N GLY A 61 5.33 -5.66 18.20
CA GLY A 61 4.07 -6.21 18.72
C GLY A 61 2.83 -5.62 18.07
N LEU A 62 2.83 -4.31 17.78
CA LEU A 62 1.72 -3.64 17.06
C LEU A 62 1.59 -4.16 15.62
N LEU A 63 2.70 -4.28 14.89
CA LEU A 63 2.69 -4.80 13.52
C LEU A 63 2.28 -6.27 13.46
N GLU A 64 2.71 -7.08 14.42
CA GLU A 64 2.24 -8.47 14.53
C GLU A 64 0.75 -8.59 14.83
N GLN A 65 0.20 -7.69 15.65
CA GLN A 65 -1.23 -7.66 15.92
C GLN A 65 -2.01 -7.31 14.65
N VAL A 66 -1.55 -6.32 13.89
CA VAL A 66 -2.14 -5.95 12.59
C VAL A 66 -2.10 -7.10 11.60
N LEU A 67 -0.93 -7.72 11.42
CA LEU A 67 -0.77 -8.85 10.49
C LEU A 67 -1.68 -10.05 10.88
N ARG A 68 -1.95 -10.25 12.17
CA ARG A 68 -2.90 -11.26 12.66
C ARG A 68 -4.38 -10.90 12.44
N GLN A 69 -4.69 -9.62 12.29
CA GLN A 69 -6.06 -9.14 12.04
C GLN A 69 -6.45 -9.15 10.57
N VAL A 70 -5.47 -9.21 9.66
CA VAL A 70 -5.74 -9.36 8.22
C VAL A 70 -6.42 -10.70 7.96
N ASP A 71 -7.62 -10.67 7.39
CA ASP A 71 -8.31 -11.86 6.93
C ASP A 71 -7.62 -12.41 5.67
N PRO A 72 -7.11 -13.67 5.67
CA PRO A 72 -6.44 -14.26 4.51
C PRO A 72 -7.31 -14.28 3.24
N THR A 73 -8.64 -14.33 3.37
CA THR A 73 -9.58 -14.32 2.24
C THR A 73 -9.75 -12.93 1.62
N LYS A 74 -9.25 -11.89 2.30
CA LYS A 74 -9.27 -10.49 1.85
C LYS A 74 -7.89 -9.97 1.44
N ILE A 75 -6.92 -10.87 1.28
CA ILE A 75 -5.63 -10.54 0.68
C ILE A 75 -5.74 -10.71 -0.83
N LEU A 76 -5.63 -9.60 -1.57
CA LEU A 76 -5.59 -9.62 -3.02
C LEU A 76 -4.19 -9.96 -3.50
N ASN A 77 -4.05 -11.11 -4.16
CA ASN A 77 -2.78 -11.65 -4.62
C ASN A 77 -2.61 -11.37 -6.12
N PRO A 78 -1.59 -10.60 -6.54
CA PRO A 78 -1.34 -10.37 -7.95
C PRO A 78 -0.95 -11.68 -8.67
N ASN A 79 -1.61 -11.97 -9.78
CA ASN A 79 -1.26 -13.07 -10.67
C ASN A 79 -0.08 -12.72 -11.59
N ALA A 80 0.45 -13.70 -12.32
CA ALA A 80 1.62 -13.51 -13.19
C ALA A 80 1.42 -12.42 -14.26
N ALA A 81 0.22 -12.28 -14.84
CA ALA A 81 -0.06 -11.23 -15.81
C ALA A 81 -0.08 -9.85 -15.15
N GLN A 82 -0.67 -9.73 -13.96
CA GLN A 82 -0.65 -8.50 -13.18
C GLN A 82 0.77 -8.08 -12.79
N TRP A 83 1.66 -9.02 -12.48
CA TRP A 83 3.08 -8.73 -12.26
C TRP A 83 3.76 -8.13 -13.50
N HIS A 84 3.49 -8.70 -14.68
CA HIS A 84 4.01 -8.17 -15.94
C HIS A 84 3.49 -6.75 -16.20
N THR A 85 2.16 -6.57 -16.16
CA THR A 85 1.53 -5.27 -16.42
C THR A 85 1.93 -4.21 -15.39
N ALA A 86 2.13 -4.59 -14.12
CA ALA A 86 2.61 -3.68 -13.08
C ALA A 86 4.01 -3.15 -13.43
N GLY A 87 4.92 -4.01 -13.85
CA GLY A 87 6.27 -3.62 -14.28
C GLY A 87 6.25 -2.64 -15.46
N GLU A 88 5.40 -2.91 -16.45
CA GLU A 88 5.22 -2.02 -17.61
C GLU A 88 4.63 -0.66 -17.20
N ARG A 89 3.58 -0.65 -16.37
CA ARG A 89 2.92 0.58 -15.89
C ARG A 89 3.87 1.40 -15.02
N ALA A 90 4.53 0.79 -14.03
CA ALA A 90 5.52 1.44 -13.18
C ALA A 90 6.64 2.09 -14.01
N GLY A 91 7.22 1.34 -14.97
CA GLY A 91 8.24 1.86 -15.86
C GLY A 91 7.74 3.00 -16.77
N ALA A 92 6.50 2.94 -17.24
CA ALA A 92 5.88 3.99 -18.04
C ALA A 92 5.63 5.26 -17.24
N VAL A 93 5.11 5.15 -16.01
CA VAL A 93 4.90 6.27 -15.08
C VAL A 93 6.23 6.95 -14.80
N VAL A 94 7.25 6.21 -14.37
CA VAL A 94 8.60 6.74 -14.11
C VAL A 94 9.15 7.46 -15.34
N ARG A 95 9.06 6.85 -16.53
CA ARG A 95 9.52 7.49 -17.78
C ARG A 95 8.78 8.81 -18.08
N ALA A 96 7.48 8.88 -17.80
CA ALA A 96 6.66 10.06 -18.07
C ALA A 96 6.96 11.23 -17.12
N ILE A 97 7.40 10.96 -15.88
CA ILE A 97 7.69 11.97 -14.86
C ILE A 97 9.18 12.23 -14.61
N ALA A 98 10.07 11.39 -15.14
CA ALA A 98 11.54 11.53 -15.02
C ALA A 98 12.09 12.86 -15.55
N GLY A 99 11.38 13.53 -16.47
CA GLY A 99 11.73 14.87 -16.96
C GLY A 99 11.24 16.03 -16.07
N LYS A 100 10.40 15.75 -15.07
CA LYS A 100 9.70 16.75 -14.25
C LYS A 100 10.16 16.76 -12.79
N ILE A 101 10.74 15.67 -12.30
CA ILE A 101 11.14 15.52 -10.91
C ILE A 101 12.47 14.78 -10.88
N GLN A 102 13.36 15.16 -9.96
CA GLN A 102 14.60 14.44 -9.67
C GLN A 102 14.37 13.10 -8.93
N ALA A 103 13.15 12.55 -9.04
CA ALA A 103 12.66 11.35 -8.39
C ALA A 103 13.09 10.09 -9.14
N PHE A 104 13.11 8.94 -8.45
CA PHE A 104 13.49 7.60 -8.92
C PHE A 104 14.99 7.34 -9.08
N LYS A 105 15.81 8.12 -8.37
CA LYS A 105 17.27 7.87 -8.29
C LYS A 105 17.61 6.74 -7.34
N GLN A 106 16.75 6.47 -6.34
CA GLN A 106 17.03 5.46 -5.33
C GLN A 106 16.37 4.12 -5.68
N PRO A 107 17.05 2.97 -5.47
CA PRO A 107 16.44 1.66 -5.66
C PRO A 107 15.18 1.42 -4.82
N ALA A 108 15.04 2.08 -3.66
CA ALA A 108 13.86 1.98 -2.81
C ALA A 108 12.60 2.56 -3.50
N GLU A 109 12.72 3.72 -4.14
CA GLU A 109 11.65 4.41 -4.88
C GLU A 109 11.12 3.58 -6.07
N ARG A 110 11.93 2.64 -6.59
CA ARG A 110 11.52 1.74 -7.68
C ARG A 110 10.67 0.57 -7.19
N HIS A 111 10.94 0.06 -5.99
CA HIS A 111 10.16 -1.03 -5.39
C HIS A 111 8.78 -0.53 -4.96
N GLU A 112 8.72 0.66 -4.37
CA GLU A 112 7.49 1.35 -3.97
C GLU A 112 6.55 1.53 -5.18
N MET A 113 7.04 2.14 -6.27
CA MET A 113 6.27 2.29 -7.51
C MET A 113 5.75 0.96 -8.10
N LEU A 114 6.54 -0.12 -8.01
CA LEU A 114 6.09 -1.44 -8.47
C LEU A 114 4.98 -2.00 -7.57
N HIS A 115 5.12 -1.84 -6.25
CA HIS A 115 4.11 -2.27 -5.29
C HIS A 115 2.80 -1.48 -5.43
N ASP A 116 2.87 -0.19 -5.71
CA ASP A 116 1.69 0.64 -5.98
C ASP A 116 1.02 0.25 -7.30
N ALA A 117 1.82 -0.04 -8.33
CA ALA A 117 1.31 -0.56 -9.61
C ALA A 117 0.60 -1.91 -9.43
N LEU A 118 1.14 -2.81 -8.59
CA LEU A 118 0.50 -4.08 -8.27
C LEU A 118 -0.79 -3.87 -7.48
N THR A 119 -0.75 -3.01 -6.46
CA THR A 119 -1.90 -2.70 -5.60
C THR A 119 -3.04 -2.08 -6.40
N SER A 120 -2.73 -1.14 -7.30
CA SER A 120 -3.74 -0.53 -8.18
C SER A 120 -4.37 -1.56 -9.14
N LEU A 121 -3.57 -2.46 -9.72
CA LEU A 121 -4.09 -3.51 -10.62
C LEU A 121 -5.03 -4.48 -9.92
N VAL A 122 -4.63 -5.00 -8.76
CA VAL A 122 -5.51 -5.94 -8.03
C VAL A 122 -6.75 -5.25 -7.48
N ALA A 123 -6.65 -3.96 -7.11
CA ALA A 123 -7.79 -3.19 -6.64
C ALA A 123 -8.82 -2.94 -7.76
N SER A 124 -8.33 -2.52 -8.93
CA SER A 124 -9.14 -2.31 -10.15
C SER A 124 -9.85 -3.60 -10.57
N ASP A 125 -9.12 -4.71 -10.65
CA ASP A 125 -9.67 -6.03 -11.02
C ASP A 125 -10.73 -6.54 -10.03
N ALA A 126 -10.52 -6.30 -8.73
CA ALA A 126 -11.47 -6.70 -7.68
C ALA A 126 -12.65 -5.72 -7.47
N GLY A 127 -12.65 -4.57 -8.16
CA GLY A 127 -13.69 -3.53 -7.98
C GLY A 127 -13.72 -2.93 -6.57
N VAL A 128 -12.56 -2.79 -5.93
CA VAL A 128 -12.41 -2.21 -4.58
C VAL A 128 -11.73 -0.85 -4.63
N CYS A 129 -11.98 -0.01 -3.63
CA CYS A 129 -11.41 1.33 -3.56
C CYS A 129 -10.17 1.38 -2.68
N VAL A 130 -9.05 1.82 -3.24
CA VAL A 130 -7.80 2.02 -2.51
C VAL A 130 -7.92 3.26 -1.63
N VAL A 131 -7.65 3.11 -0.34
CA VAL A 131 -7.48 4.24 0.59
C VAL A 131 -5.98 4.48 0.76
N THR A 132 -5.50 5.69 0.48
CA THR A 132 -4.06 6.00 0.53
C THR A 132 -3.79 7.49 0.73
N GLN A 133 -2.60 7.86 1.20
CA GLN A 133 -2.08 9.25 1.11
C GLN A 133 -1.09 9.41 -0.06
N ASP A 134 -0.77 8.33 -0.77
CA ASP A 134 0.24 8.31 -1.82
C ASP A 134 -0.33 8.76 -3.16
N ARG A 135 0.18 9.89 -3.65
CA ARG A 135 -0.27 10.51 -4.91
C ARG A 135 0.16 9.75 -6.15
N ASP A 136 1.03 8.76 -6.06
CA ASP A 136 1.36 7.92 -7.21
C ASP A 136 0.12 7.17 -7.75
N PHE A 137 -0.87 6.92 -6.88
CA PHE A 137 -2.18 6.39 -7.29
C PHE A 137 -3.00 7.34 -8.19
N ASP A 138 -2.76 8.66 -8.18
CA ASP A 138 -3.38 9.57 -9.15
C ASP A 138 -2.89 9.29 -10.57
N LEU A 139 -1.61 8.89 -10.71
CA LEU A 139 -1.02 8.55 -12.00
C LEU A 139 -1.59 7.21 -12.50
N PHE A 140 -1.78 6.24 -11.62
CA PHE A 140 -2.41 4.98 -11.99
C PHE A 140 -3.90 5.12 -12.33
N ALA A 141 -4.64 5.99 -11.62
CA ALA A 141 -6.05 6.26 -11.92
C ALA A 141 -6.25 6.93 -13.29
N GLN A 142 -5.26 7.68 -13.78
CA GLN A 142 -5.26 8.23 -15.14
C GLN A 142 -5.04 7.15 -16.21
N LEU A 143 -4.35 6.06 -15.87
CA LEU A 143 -4.07 4.93 -16.77
C LEU A 143 -5.18 3.88 -16.76
N ASP A 144 -5.98 3.85 -15.69
CA ASP A 144 -7.01 2.83 -15.46
C ASP A 144 -8.31 3.47 -14.94
N PRO A 145 -9.32 3.65 -15.81
CA PRO A 145 -10.56 4.32 -15.42
C PRO A 145 -11.40 3.51 -14.40
N ASN A 146 -11.09 2.24 -14.18
CA ASN A 146 -11.79 1.40 -13.20
C ASN A 146 -11.12 1.47 -11.81
N LEU A 147 -9.96 2.11 -11.69
CA LEU A 147 -9.30 2.28 -10.40
C LEU A 147 -10.01 3.37 -9.59
N HIS A 148 -10.58 2.97 -8.46
CA HIS A 148 -11.17 3.89 -7.50
C HIS A 148 -10.18 4.17 -6.36
N VAL A 149 -9.85 5.44 -6.15
CA VAL A 149 -8.91 5.86 -5.10
C VAL A 149 -9.58 6.90 -4.19
N LEU A 150 -9.42 6.72 -2.89
CA LEU A 150 -9.83 7.65 -1.84
C LEU A 150 -8.59 8.18 -1.12
N PHE A 151 -8.24 9.42 -1.41
CA PHE A 151 -7.13 10.10 -0.75
C PHE A 151 -7.53 10.67 0.61
N TYR A 152 -6.60 10.63 1.58
CA TYR A 152 -6.74 11.31 2.86
C TYR A 152 -5.53 12.21 3.15
N GLY A 153 -5.73 13.20 4.03
CA GLY A 153 -4.72 14.17 4.47
C GLY A 153 -4.75 14.38 5.97
#